data_AF-A0AAN4RMG5-F1
#
_entry.id   AF-A0AAN4RMG5-F1
#
_cell.length_a   1.000
_cell.length_b   1.000
_cell.length_c   1.000
_cell.angle_alpha   90.00
_cell.angle_beta   90.00
_cell.angle_gamma   90.00
#
_symmetry.space_group_name_H-M   'P 1'
#
loop_
_entity.id
_entity.type
_entity.pdbx_description
1 polymer ?
#
loop_
_entity_poly.entity_id
_entity_poly.type
_entity_poly.pdbx_seq_one_letter_code
_entity_poly.pdbx_strand_id
1 'polypeptide(L)'
;QDKVSIEVPRYSAAIADMSQGGKTEKGSITFDETETAFLKSGGYKLAFGDTLVEDSDEVYLKDPDTDALTPLTRVASTPTDQQYTITAEGLIESTAANNGKELLVTYVWTEQGTETSFSGTRRPTAFKFTHRFKLIDDKTNSEIQCQLTIFKALGGGTLDVSQERKKANTSTMDLQVMEPDRTPENPNGYAMTIKFGI
;
A
#
# COMPACT_ATOMS: atom_id res chain seq x y z
N GLN A 1 37.02 -2.64 4.04
CA GLN A 1 36.14 -3.68 4.61
C GLN A 1 35.06 -3.86 3.57
N ASP A 2 35.19 -4.91 2.76
CA ASP A 2 34.32 -5.08 1.60
C ASP A 2 33.01 -5.69 2.07
N LYS A 3 31.94 -4.91 1.91
CA LYS A 3 30.57 -5.27 2.27
C LYS A 3 29.82 -5.53 0.98
N VAL A 4 29.30 -6.74 0.84
CA VAL A 4 28.20 -7.03 -0.09
C VAL A 4 26.97 -7.27 0.78
N SER A 5 25.98 -6.37 0.69
CA SER A 5 24.64 -6.62 1.20
C SER A 5 23.74 -6.97 0.03
N ILE A 6 23.11 -8.13 0.12
CA ILE A 6 21.89 -8.40 -0.63
C ILE A 6 20.76 -7.98 0.32
N GLU A 7 20.32 -6.74 0.18
CA GLU A 7 18.97 -6.40 0.64
C GLU A 7 18.00 -7.05 -0.37
N VAL A 8 16.88 -7.57 0.12
CA VAL A 8 15.69 -7.70 -0.70
C VAL A 8 14.81 -6.51 -0.33
N PRO A 9 15.09 -5.28 -0.80
CA PRO A 9 14.17 -4.19 -0.58
C PRO A 9 13.18 -4.25 -1.73
N ARG A 10 11.91 -4.46 -1.40
CA ARG A 10 10.80 -3.65 -1.91
C ARG A 10 9.53 -4.31 -1.44
N TYR A 11 8.82 -3.61 -0.57
CA TYR A 11 7.38 -3.73 -0.51
C TYR A 11 6.84 -3.91 -1.94
N SER A 12 6.12 -4.99 -2.15
CA SER A 12 5.44 -5.29 -3.41
C SER A 12 4.02 -5.65 -3.03
N ALA A 13 3.05 -5.02 -3.67
CA ALA A 13 1.64 -5.35 -3.45
C ALA A 13 1.36 -6.84 -3.66
N ALA A 14 2.09 -7.50 -4.57
CA ALA A 14 2.02 -8.96 -4.76
C ALA A 14 2.52 -9.74 -3.54
N ILE A 15 3.59 -9.27 -2.87
CA ILE A 15 4.10 -9.89 -1.64
C ILE A 15 3.14 -9.64 -0.47
N ALA A 16 2.53 -8.45 -0.40
CA ALA A 16 1.53 -8.12 0.62
C ALA A 16 0.24 -8.96 0.49
N ASP A 17 -0.26 -9.16 -0.73
CA ASP A 17 -1.39 -10.06 -1.05
C ASP A 17 -1.09 -11.51 -0.64
N MET A 18 0.11 -12.00 -0.98
CA MET A 18 0.56 -13.36 -0.67
C MET A 18 0.82 -13.63 0.82
N SER A 19 1.21 -12.62 1.61
CA SER A 19 1.66 -12.80 3.00
C SER A 19 0.65 -12.40 4.07
N GLN A 20 -0.26 -11.47 3.77
CA GLN A 20 -1.16 -10.88 4.78
C GLN A 20 -2.63 -10.83 4.33
N GLY A 21 -2.97 -11.41 3.17
CA GLY A 21 -4.35 -11.40 2.68
C GLY A 21 -4.86 -10.00 2.32
N GLY A 22 -3.95 -9.09 1.96
CA GLY A 22 -4.28 -7.73 1.57
C GLY A 22 -5.08 -7.70 0.27
N LYS A 23 -6.18 -6.94 0.24
CA LYS A 23 -6.90 -6.64 -1.01
C LYS A 23 -6.11 -5.56 -1.74
N THR A 24 -5.53 -5.93 -2.87
CA THR A 24 -4.85 -4.96 -3.74
C THR A 24 -5.83 -4.46 -4.80
N GLU A 25 -6.09 -3.16 -4.83
CA GLU A 25 -6.80 -2.49 -5.92
C GLU A 25 -5.79 -1.72 -6.76
N LYS A 26 -5.92 -1.83 -8.10
CA LYS A 26 -5.09 -1.12 -9.06
C LYS A 26 -5.99 -0.30 -9.96
N GLY A 27 -5.64 0.97 -10.15
CA GLY A 27 -6.42 1.89 -10.97
C GLY A 27 -6.41 3.28 -10.39
N SER A 28 -7.51 4.01 -10.58
CA SER A 28 -7.72 5.30 -9.93
C SER A 28 -7.97 5.06 -8.44
N ILE A 29 -7.01 5.43 -7.60
CA ILE A 29 -7.13 5.37 -6.14
C ILE A 29 -7.29 6.76 -5.57
N THR A 30 -7.89 6.85 -4.38
CA THR A 30 -8.14 8.11 -3.68
C THR A 30 -7.06 8.38 -2.65
N PHE A 31 -6.72 9.65 -2.47
CA PHE A 31 -5.78 10.14 -1.47
C PHE A 31 -6.44 11.23 -0.66
N ASP A 32 -6.39 11.11 0.66
CA ASP A 32 -6.78 12.20 1.57
C ASP A 32 -5.62 13.21 1.63
N GLU A 33 -5.94 14.49 1.46
CA GLU A 33 -4.97 15.58 1.51
C GLU A 33 -5.43 16.66 2.49
N THR A 34 -4.46 17.38 3.06
CA THR A 34 -4.72 18.55 3.89
C THR A 34 -3.75 19.67 3.52
N GLU A 35 -4.30 20.78 3.06
CA GLU A 35 -3.52 21.97 2.72
C GLU A 35 -3.87 23.13 3.65
N THR A 36 -2.85 23.94 3.99
CA THR A 36 -3.04 25.24 4.62
C THR A 36 -2.51 26.35 3.73
N ALA A 37 -3.29 27.42 3.60
CA ALA A 37 -2.93 28.54 2.74
C ALA A 37 -3.65 29.83 3.12
N PHE A 38 -3.11 30.98 2.71
CA PHE A 38 -3.82 32.25 2.86
C PHE A 38 -4.74 32.51 1.67
N LEU A 39 -6.01 32.83 1.95
CA LEU A 39 -6.95 33.22 0.91
C LEU A 39 -6.51 34.56 0.29
N LYS A 40 -6.41 34.62 -1.03
CA LYS A 40 -6.03 35.83 -1.78
C LYS A 40 -7.23 36.37 -2.57
N SER A 41 -7.10 37.62 -3.03
CA SER A 41 -8.02 38.14 -4.04
C SER A 41 -7.93 37.27 -5.30
N GLY A 42 -9.06 36.67 -5.69
CA GLY A 42 -9.12 35.66 -6.77
C GLY A 42 -9.04 34.20 -6.29
N GLY A 43 -9.05 33.95 -4.98
CA GLY A 43 -9.16 32.61 -4.42
C GLY A 43 -7.84 31.93 -4.05
N TYR A 44 -7.96 30.64 -3.74
CA TYR A 44 -6.85 29.72 -3.49
C TYR A 44 -7.04 28.46 -4.35
N LYS A 45 -6.00 28.07 -5.09
CA LYS A 45 -6.00 26.90 -5.96
C LYS A 45 -5.37 25.72 -5.22
N LEU A 46 -6.10 24.62 -5.07
CA LEU A 46 -5.61 23.38 -4.48
C LEU A 46 -4.50 22.76 -5.35
N ALA A 47 -3.50 22.15 -4.72
CA ALA A 47 -2.38 21.53 -5.44
C ALA A 47 -2.84 20.38 -6.35
N PHE A 48 -3.81 19.58 -5.89
CA PHE A 48 -4.40 18.46 -6.64
C PHE A 48 -5.85 18.73 -7.08
N GLY A 49 -6.20 20.02 -7.26
CA GLY A 49 -7.55 20.45 -7.61
C GLY A 49 -8.05 19.93 -8.96
N ASP A 50 -7.15 19.65 -9.91
CA ASP A 50 -7.51 19.12 -11.24
C ASP A 50 -7.96 17.64 -11.19
N THR A 51 -7.66 16.95 -10.09
CA THR A 51 -8.00 15.54 -9.84
C THR A 51 -8.87 15.37 -8.59
N LEU A 52 -9.51 16.45 -8.15
CA LEU A 52 -10.39 16.50 -6.99
C LEU A 52 -11.58 15.54 -7.15
N VAL A 53 -11.89 14.81 -6.09
CA VAL A 53 -13.15 14.06 -5.98
C VAL A 53 -14.27 15.04 -5.66
N GLU A 54 -15.33 15.04 -6.47
CA GLU A 54 -16.48 15.91 -6.29
C GLU A 54 -17.09 15.74 -4.88
N ASP A 55 -17.38 16.87 -4.22
CA ASP A 55 -18.01 16.92 -2.89
C ASP A 55 -17.18 16.28 -1.75
N SER A 56 -15.87 16.10 -1.96
CA SER A 56 -14.95 15.60 -0.93
C SER A 56 -14.28 16.69 -0.10
N ASP A 57 -14.48 17.96 -0.46
CA ASP A 57 -13.80 19.10 0.10
C ASP A 57 -14.49 19.65 1.36
N GLU A 58 -13.69 19.92 2.39
CA GLU A 58 -14.09 20.67 3.57
C GLU A 58 -13.12 21.82 3.78
N VAL A 59 -13.67 23.04 3.90
CA VAL A 59 -12.89 24.28 4.00
C VAL A 59 -13.15 24.95 5.33
N TYR A 60 -12.07 25.29 6.02
CA TYR A 60 -12.09 25.93 7.33
C TYR A 60 -11.30 27.23 7.28
N LEU A 61 -11.81 28.27 7.94
CA LEU A 61 -10.99 29.43 8.31
C LEU A 61 -10.28 29.12 9.61
N LYS A 62 -8.96 29.30 9.61
CA LYS A 62 -8.12 29.12 10.78
C LYS A 62 -7.83 30.47 11.43
N ASP A 63 -8.13 30.55 12.72
CA ASP A 63 -7.78 31.70 13.53
C ASP A 63 -6.27 31.65 13.90
N PRO A 64 -5.49 32.69 13.59
CA PRO A 64 -4.03 32.66 13.77
C PRO A 64 -3.59 32.74 15.24
N ASP A 65 -4.45 33.21 16.14
CA ASP A 65 -4.12 33.42 17.55
C ASP A 65 -4.55 32.22 18.42
N THR A 66 -5.61 31.51 18.02
CA THR A 66 -6.23 30.43 18.80
C THR A 66 -6.18 29.06 18.14
N ASP A 67 -5.73 28.97 16.88
CA ASP A 67 -5.79 27.77 16.03
C ASP A 67 -7.22 27.20 15.87
N ALA A 68 -8.26 27.97 16.21
CA ALA A 68 -9.65 27.55 16.09
C ALA A 68 -10.05 27.45 14.61
N LEU A 69 -10.76 26.38 14.26
CA LEU A 69 -11.25 26.14 12.90
C LEU A 69 -12.74 26.50 12.80
N THR A 70 -13.06 27.45 11.93
CA THR A 70 -14.44 27.82 11.61
C THR A 70 -14.82 27.21 10.26
N PRO A 71 -15.78 26.28 10.21
CA PRO A 71 -16.17 25.65 8.94
C PRO A 71 -16.88 26.65 8.02
N LEU A 72 -16.55 26.61 6.73
CA LEU A 72 -17.28 27.32 5.69
C LEU A 72 -18.25 26.36 4.99
N THR A 73 -19.41 26.86 4.60
CA THR A 73 -20.41 26.06 3.88
C THR A 73 -20.22 26.18 2.37
N ARG A 74 -20.14 25.06 1.66
CA ARG A 74 -20.03 25.04 0.19
C ARG A 74 -21.32 25.54 -0.46
N VAL A 75 -21.20 26.37 -1.48
CA VAL A 75 -22.31 26.85 -2.32
C VAL A 75 -21.91 26.83 -3.80
N ALA A 76 -22.91 26.78 -4.69
CA ALA A 76 -22.71 26.83 -6.14
C ALA A 76 -22.79 28.26 -6.72
N SER A 77 -23.21 29.23 -5.91
CA SER A 77 -23.40 30.64 -6.29
C SER A 77 -22.46 31.55 -5.50
N THR A 78 -22.49 32.87 -5.76
CA THR A 78 -21.66 33.85 -5.03
C THR A 78 -21.72 33.61 -3.51
N PRO A 79 -20.58 33.35 -2.85
CA PRO A 79 -20.54 32.98 -1.44
C PRO A 79 -20.79 34.21 -0.54
N THR A 80 -21.35 33.96 0.64
CA THR A 80 -21.32 34.89 1.78
C THR A 80 -20.07 34.66 2.66
N ASP A 81 -19.86 35.47 3.70
CA ASP A 81 -18.65 35.41 4.54
C ASP A 81 -18.45 34.07 5.28
N GLN A 82 -19.50 33.26 5.42
CA GLN A 82 -19.46 31.93 6.03
C GLN A 82 -19.54 30.80 4.99
N GLN A 83 -19.33 31.14 3.73
CA GLN A 83 -19.47 30.22 2.61
C GLN A 83 -18.25 30.29 1.69
N TYR A 84 -18.12 29.26 0.86
CA TYR A 84 -17.13 29.21 -0.20
C TYR A 84 -17.73 28.55 -1.45
N THR A 85 -17.14 28.85 -2.59
CA THR A 85 -17.34 28.16 -3.86
C THR A 85 -16.06 27.44 -4.23
N ILE A 86 -16.16 26.30 -4.91
CA ILE A 86 -15.01 25.60 -5.49
C ILE A 86 -15.32 25.28 -6.96
N THR A 87 -14.36 25.53 -7.85
CA THR A 87 -14.48 25.12 -9.26
C THR A 87 -14.11 23.66 -9.44
N ALA A 88 -14.45 23.07 -10.60
CA ALA A 88 -14.04 21.71 -10.94
C ALA A 88 -12.50 21.53 -11.03
N GLU A 89 -11.76 22.64 -11.13
CA GLU A 89 -10.30 22.62 -11.10
C GLU A 89 -9.76 22.86 -9.67
N GLY A 90 -10.61 22.89 -8.63
CA GLY A 90 -10.18 23.10 -7.25
C GLY A 90 -9.75 24.54 -6.92
N LEU A 91 -10.31 25.55 -7.61
CA LEU A 91 -10.16 26.95 -7.18
C LEU A 91 -11.23 27.27 -6.13
N ILE A 92 -10.81 27.50 -4.90
CA ILE A 92 -11.64 27.92 -3.77
C ILE A 92 -11.74 29.44 -3.76
N GLU A 93 -12.96 29.95 -3.75
CA GLU A 93 -13.26 31.38 -3.60
C GLU A 93 -14.21 31.61 -2.43
N SER A 94 -14.02 32.74 -1.74
CA SER A 94 -14.92 33.24 -0.71
C SER A 94 -15.02 34.76 -0.84
N THR A 95 -15.75 35.42 0.04
CA THR A 95 -15.91 36.88 0.01
C THR A 95 -14.59 37.59 0.30
N ALA A 96 -14.50 38.86 -0.12
CA ALA A 96 -13.34 39.69 0.14
C ALA A 96 -13.05 39.91 1.64
N ALA A 97 -14.05 39.72 2.52
CA ALA A 97 -13.89 39.80 3.97
C ALA A 97 -13.01 38.67 4.54
N ASN A 98 -12.84 37.59 3.78
CA ASN A 98 -11.97 36.46 4.15
C ASN A 98 -10.58 36.55 3.52
N ASN A 99 -10.30 37.53 2.67
CA ASN A 99 -8.97 37.72 2.10
C ASN A 99 -7.93 37.97 3.22
N GLY A 100 -6.79 37.31 3.11
CA GLY A 100 -5.70 37.38 4.09
C GLY A 100 -5.90 36.50 5.32
N LYS A 101 -7.04 35.82 5.46
CA LYS A 101 -7.22 34.79 6.49
C LYS A 101 -6.58 33.48 6.05
N GLU A 102 -6.13 32.71 7.02
CA GLU A 102 -5.61 31.36 6.79
C GLU A 102 -6.79 30.39 6.58
N LEU A 103 -6.65 29.54 5.58
CA LEU A 103 -7.54 28.44 5.24
C LEU A 103 -6.85 27.13 5.59
N LEU A 104 -7.63 26.19 6.09
CA LEU A 104 -7.30 24.77 6.14
C LEU A 104 -8.32 24.05 5.26
N VAL A 105 -7.84 23.28 4.29
CA VAL A 105 -8.70 22.52 3.38
C VAL A 105 -8.33 21.06 3.48
N THR A 106 -9.31 20.22 3.78
CA THR A 106 -9.19 18.77 3.67
C THR A 106 -9.99 18.32 2.47
N TYR A 107 -9.40 17.49 1.62
CA TYR A 107 -10.07 17.05 0.41
C TYR A 107 -9.51 15.71 -0.08
N VAL A 108 -10.26 15.04 -0.96
CA VAL A 108 -9.85 13.78 -1.56
C VAL A 108 -9.52 14.00 -3.03
N TRP A 109 -8.38 13.50 -3.49
CA TRP A 109 -8.00 13.55 -4.90
C TRP A 109 -7.67 12.17 -5.44
N THR A 110 -7.61 12.03 -6.76
CA THR A 110 -7.39 10.75 -7.43
C THR A 110 -6.14 10.71 -8.28
N GLU A 111 -5.43 9.59 -8.24
CA GLU A 111 -4.32 9.30 -9.17
C GLU A 111 -4.30 7.82 -9.56
N GLN A 112 -3.59 7.51 -10.64
CA GLN A 112 -3.27 6.12 -10.97
C GLN A 112 -2.30 5.55 -9.94
N GLY A 113 -2.73 4.53 -9.21
CA GLY A 113 -1.93 3.94 -8.14
C GLY A 113 -2.30 2.51 -7.79
N THR A 114 -1.80 2.07 -6.64
CA THR A 114 -2.10 0.76 -6.08
C THR A 114 -2.35 0.91 -4.59
N GLU A 115 -3.56 0.61 -4.15
CA GLU A 115 -3.91 0.56 -2.74
C GLU A 115 -3.88 -0.90 -2.29
N THR A 116 -3.30 -1.18 -1.13
CA THR A 116 -3.37 -2.51 -0.51
C THR A 116 -3.94 -2.37 0.89
N SER A 117 -5.18 -2.81 1.07
CA SER A 117 -5.88 -2.72 2.36
C SER A 117 -5.88 -4.10 3.05
N PHE A 118 -5.58 -4.14 4.35
CA PHE A 118 -5.55 -5.38 5.12
C PHE A 118 -6.87 -5.58 5.85
N SER A 119 -7.59 -6.66 5.55
CA SER A 119 -8.81 -7.05 6.29
C SER A 119 -8.61 -8.40 6.95
N GLY A 120 -8.85 -8.50 8.26
CA GLY A 120 -8.73 -9.76 9.01
C GLY A 120 -9.71 -10.88 8.61
N THR A 121 -10.57 -10.63 7.62
CA THR A 121 -11.59 -11.56 7.13
C THR A 121 -11.17 -12.39 5.92
N ARG A 122 -10.06 -12.04 5.24
CA ARG A 122 -9.54 -12.76 4.07
C ARG A 122 -8.29 -13.57 4.40
N ARG A 123 -8.27 -14.82 3.94
CA ARG A 123 -7.06 -15.68 3.99
C ARG A 123 -6.08 -15.24 2.89
N PRO A 124 -4.75 -15.39 3.10
CA PRO A 124 -3.76 -15.13 2.07
C PRO A 124 -4.09 -15.81 0.75
N THR A 125 -3.73 -15.20 -0.38
CA THR A 125 -3.93 -15.84 -1.68
C THR A 125 -3.00 -17.05 -1.82
N ALA A 126 -3.55 -18.21 -2.21
CA ALA A 126 -2.76 -19.42 -2.35
C ALA A 126 -1.72 -19.30 -3.48
N PHE A 127 -0.51 -19.80 -3.26
CA PHE A 127 0.57 -19.74 -4.25
C PHE A 127 1.30 -21.08 -4.42
N LYS A 128 2.02 -21.21 -5.53
CA LYS A 128 2.92 -22.32 -5.84
C LYS A 128 4.31 -22.00 -5.28
N PHE A 129 4.79 -22.77 -4.33
CA PHE A 129 6.14 -22.62 -3.79
C PHE A 129 7.09 -23.58 -4.49
N THR A 130 8.18 -23.07 -5.06
CA THR A 130 9.24 -23.91 -5.65
C THR A 130 10.59 -23.49 -5.09
N HIS A 131 11.22 -24.39 -4.35
CA HIS A 131 12.56 -24.20 -3.79
C HIS A 131 13.55 -25.16 -4.44
N ARG A 132 14.69 -24.62 -4.89
CA ARG A 132 15.79 -25.38 -5.46
C ARG A 132 17.01 -25.22 -4.56
N PHE A 133 17.63 -26.34 -4.21
CA PHE A 133 18.82 -26.39 -3.38
C PHE A 133 19.74 -27.51 -3.86
N LYS A 134 21.00 -27.48 -3.41
CA LYS A 134 21.98 -28.52 -3.69
C LYS A 134 22.34 -29.22 -2.39
N LEU A 135 22.45 -30.54 -2.43
CA LEU A 135 23.10 -31.32 -1.39
C LEU A 135 24.51 -31.66 -1.88
N ILE A 136 25.49 -31.58 -1.00
CA ILE A 136 26.87 -32.01 -1.28
C ILE A 136 27.09 -33.26 -0.45
N ASP A 137 27.47 -34.36 -1.10
CA ASP A 137 27.90 -35.56 -0.39
C ASP A 137 29.33 -35.37 0.11
N ASP A 138 29.51 -35.25 1.43
CA ASP A 138 30.82 -35.04 2.05
C ASP A 138 31.83 -36.16 1.78
N LYS A 139 31.39 -37.38 1.42
CA LYS A 139 32.30 -38.50 1.14
C LYS A 139 32.82 -38.49 -0.30
N THR A 140 32.00 -38.04 -1.23
CA THR A 140 32.30 -38.10 -2.68
C THR A 140 32.48 -36.72 -3.29
N ASN A 141 32.26 -35.66 -2.52
CA ASN A 141 32.23 -34.25 -2.94
C ASN A 141 31.34 -33.99 -4.16
N SER A 142 30.31 -34.83 -4.35
CA SER A 142 29.42 -34.78 -5.51
C SER A 142 28.18 -33.95 -5.19
N GLU A 143 27.75 -33.14 -6.16
CA GLU A 143 26.54 -32.31 -6.04
C GLU A 143 25.28 -33.08 -6.45
N ILE A 144 24.29 -33.12 -5.56
CA ILE A 144 22.95 -33.66 -5.83
C ILE A 144 21.99 -32.46 -5.93
N GLN A 145 21.41 -32.25 -7.12
CA GLN A 145 20.42 -31.19 -7.31
C GLN A 145 19.10 -31.59 -6.66
N CYS A 146 18.49 -30.71 -5.87
CA CYS A 146 17.19 -30.96 -5.23
C CYS A 146 16.19 -29.87 -5.62
N GLN A 147 14.96 -30.28 -5.92
CA GLN A 147 13.83 -29.37 -6.10
C GLN A 147 12.63 -29.82 -5.26
N LEU A 148 12.16 -28.93 -4.40
CA LEU A 148 10.89 -29.04 -3.69
C LEU A 148 9.85 -28.14 -4.38
N THR A 149 8.70 -28.70 -4.73
CA THR A 149 7.56 -27.96 -5.28
C THR A 149 6.31 -28.28 -4.46
N ILE A 150 5.69 -27.25 -3.88
CA ILE A 150 4.37 -27.30 -3.26
C ILE A 150 3.40 -26.60 -4.20
N PHE A 151 2.37 -27.31 -4.66
CA PHE A 151 1.52 -26.84 -5.75
C PHE A 151 0.47 -25.81 -5.32
N LYS A 152 0.07 -25.84 -4.05
CA LYS A 152 -0.85 -24.88 -3.45
C LYS A 152 -0.55 -24.75 -1.97
N ALA A 153 -0.12 -23.56 -1.54
CA ALA A 153 0.17 -23.25 -0.15
C ALA A 153 -0.40 -21.89 0.23
N LEU A 154 -0.77 -21.75 1.50
CA LEU A 154 -0.95 -20.45 2.15
C LEU A 154 0.32 -20.11 2.91
N GLY A 155 0.84 -18.91 2.67
CA GLY A 155 2.01 -18.40 3.38
C GLY A 155 1.58 -17.70 4.65
N GLY A 156 2.21 -18.06 5.76
CA GLY A 156 2.26 -17.30 6.99
C GLY A 156 3.69 -17.22 7.50
N GLY A 157 4.00 -16.21 8.31
CA GLY A 157 5.29 -16.14 8.98
C GLY A 157 5.81 -14.71 9.13
N THR A 158 6.73 -14.56 10.07
CA THR A 158 7.44 -13.33 10.38
C THR A 158 8.88 -13.48 9.91
N LEU A 159 9.28 -12.68 8.93
CA LEU A 159 10.70 -12.53 8.59
C LEU A 159 11.30 -11.52 9.57
N ASP A 160 11.83 -12.01 10.68
CA ASP A 160 12.62 -11.20 11.60
C ASP A 160 14.10 -11.29 11.21
N VAL A 161 14.68 -10.16 10.81
CA VAL A 161 16.11 -10.02 10.50
C VAL A 161 16.71 -9.07 11.52
N SER A 162 17.17 -9.63 12.63
CA SER A 162 17.89 -8.88 13.67
C SER A 162 19.41 -9.01 13.46
N GLN A 163 20.17 -7.95 13.75
CA GLN A 163 21.64 -7.96 13.67
C GLN A 163 22.26 -7.96 15.09
N GLU A 164 21.68 -8.73 16.01
CA GLU A 164 22.20 -8.82 17.37
C GLU A 164 23.42 -9.76 17.42
N ARG A 165 24.57 -9.26 17.88
CA ARG A 165 25.84 -9.99 17.87
C ARG A 165 25.72 -11.27 18.71
N LYS A 166 26.04 -12.43 18.12
CA LYS A 166 25.98 -13.79 18.73
C LYS A 166 24.57 -14.35 19.01
N LYS A 167 23.51 -13.78 18.44
CA LYS A 167 22.18 -14.38 18.47
C LYS A 167 21.85 -15.00 17.12
N ALA A 168 21.35 -16.23 17.12
CA ALA A 168 20.91 -16.87 15.89
C ALA A 168 19.60 -16.20 15.42
N ASN A 169 19.57 -15.79 14.15
CA ASN A 169 18.33 -15.34 13.54
C ASN A 169 17.43 -16.55 13.30
N THR A 170 16.23 -16.50 13.87
CA THR A 170 15.19 -17.50 13.66
C THR A 170 14.14 -16.88 12.74
N SER A 171 14.28 -17.13 11.44
CA SER A 171 13.23 -16.81 10.47
C SER A 171 12.31 -18.01 10.35
N THR A 172 11.07 -17.87 10.81
CA THR A 172 10.04 -18.91 10.72
C THR A 172 9.15 -18.64 9.51
N MET A 173 9.18 -19.55 8.54
CA MET A 173 8.22 -19.58 7.44
C MET A 173 7.25 -20.73 7.69
N ASP A 174 5.98 -20.39 7.93
CA ASP A 174 4.91 -21.37 8.12
C ASP A 174 4.16 -21.52 6.79
N LEU A 175 4.22 -22.72 6.21
CA LEU A 175 3.47 -23.04 5.00
C LEU A 175 2.32 -23.99 5.34
N GLN A 176 1.09 -23.55 5.10
CA GLN A 176 -0.06 -24.45 5.14
C GLN A 176 -0.26 -25.04 3.75
N VAL A 177 0.09 -26.32 3.58
CA VAL A 177 -0.12 -27.05 2.33
C VAL A 177 -1.62 -27.31 2.16
N MET A 178 -2.17 -26.89 1.03
CA MET A 178 -3.57 -27.12 0.68
C MET A 178 -3.69 -28.22 -0.36
N GLU A 179 -4.88 -28.84 -0.46
CA GLU A 179 -5.20 -29.72 -1.58
C GLU A 179 -5.25 -28.93 -2.89
N PRO A 180 -4.36 -29.22 -3.85
CA PRO A 180 -4.35 -28.55 -5.13
C PRO A 180 -5.37 -29.17 -6.08
N ASP A 181 -5.91 -28.34 -6.96
CA ASP A 181 -6.74 -28.81 -8.06
C ASP A 181 -5.89 -29.60 -9.09
N ARG A 182 -6.51 -30.55 -9.79
CA ARG A 182 -5.84 -31.27 -10.89
C ARG A 182 -5.70 -30.32 -12.09
N THR A 183 -4.47 -30.05 -12.50
CA THR A 183 -4.16 -29.14 -13.62
C THR A 183 -3.22 -29.84 -14.62
N PRO A 184 -3.05 -29.31 -15.85
CA PRO A 184 -2.06 -29.84 -16.79
C PRO A 184 -0.63 -29.91 -16.22
N GLU A 185 -0.28 -29.03 -15.28
CA GLU A 185 1.02 -29.02 -14.60
C GLU A 185 1.10 -29.93 -13.36
N ASN A 186 -0.04 -30.40 -12.85
CA ASN A 186 -0.17 -31.34 -11.74
C ASN A 186 -1.29 -32.37 -12.03
N PRO A 187 -1.10 -33.26 -13.04
CA PRO A 187 -2.17 -34.14 -13.52
C PRO A 187 -2.65 -35.13 -12.46
N ASN A 188 -1.80 -35.44 -11.50
CA ASN A 188 -2.08 -36.38 -10.42
C ASN A 188 -2.70 -35.71 -9.18
N GLY A 189 -2.73 -34.37 -9.12
CA GLY A 189 -3.23 -33.63 -7.95
C GLY A 189 -2.36 -33.78 -6.70
N TYR A 190 -1.04 -33.93 -6.87
CA TYR A 190 -0.13 -34.06 -5.73
C TYR A 190 -0.02 -32.73 -4.97
N ALA A 191 -0.17 -32.77 -3.65
CA ALA A 191 0.03 -31.60 -2.78
C ALA A 191 1.47 -31.07 -2.84
N MET A 192 2.45 -31.98 -2.91
CA MET A 192 3.88 -31.69 -2.93
C MET A 192 4.64 -32.68 -3.82
N THR A 193 5.73 -32.25 -4.42
CA THR A 193 6.70 -33.11 -5.10
C THR A 193 8.12 -32.70 -4.72
N ILE A 194 8.97 -33.69 -4.45
CA ILE A 194 10.41 -33.51 -4.28
C ILE A 194 11.11 -34.28 -5.39
N LYS A 195 12.09 -33.65 -6.04
CA LYS A 195 12.92 -34.25 -7.08
C LYS A 195 14.38 -34.20 -6.66
N PHE A 196 15.08 -35.32 -6.87
CA PHE A 196 16.53 -35.43 -6.73
C PHE A 196 17.13 -35.64 -8.13
N GLY A 197 18.11 -34.82 -8.47
CA GLY A 197 18.96 -34.99 -9.65
C GLY A 197 20.07 -35.96 -9.31
N ILE A 198 20.19 -37.01 -10.11
CA ILE A 198 21.26 -38.01 -10.03
C ILE A 198 22.41 -37.56 -10.92
#